data_AF-A0A5K3FNW5-F1
#
_entry.id   AF-A0A5K3FNW5-F1
#
_cell.length_a   1.000
_cell.length_b   1.000
_cell.length_c   1.000
_cell.angle_alpha   90.00
_cell.angle_beta   90.00
_cell.angle_gamma   90.00
#
_symmetry.space_group_name_H-M   'P 1'
#
loop_
_entity.id
_entity.type
_entity.pdbx_description
1 polymer ?
#
loop_
_entity_poly.entity_id
_entity_poly.type
_entity_poly.pdbx_seq_one_letter_code
_entity_poly.pdbx_strand_id
1 'polypeptide(L)'
;MCALLLENGANVNAMDNEDWTPLHAAATCGNKELCGMLINWNADLLALNVDGNMPYDLCDDNDTLILLETEMAKRHVTQEQIDEIRLQPERDMLADLNRRLAAGDDLQALDSQGAAPIHIACSCGFVDVARFLLQHRFDPNLPDQDGWLPIHIAVSWGYLEIVQLLVSYGADMEATTRSGQTVYS
;
A
#
# COMPACT_ATOMS: atom_id res chain seq x y z
N MET A 1 2.17 23.67 -18.03
CA MET A 1 0.76 23.78 -17.55
C MET A 1 0.67 23.48 -16.05
N CYS A 2 1.33 22.44 -15.53
CA CYS A 2 1.41 22.19 -14.07
C CYS A 2 2.04 23.35 -13.28
N ALA A 3 3.02 24.05 -13.87
CA ALA A 3 3.65 25.20 -13.23
C ALA A 3 2.66 26.34 -12.89
N LEU A 4 1.68 26.58 -13.77
CA LEU A 4 0.65 27.60 -13.59
C LEU A 4 -0.40 27.22 -12.53
N LEU A 5 -0.61 25.93 -12.26
CA LEU A 5 -1.61 25.48 -11.29
C LEU A 5 -1.11 25.62 -9.85
N LEU A 6 0.17 25.33 -9.60
CA LEU A 6 0.79 25.44 -8.28
C LEU A 6 1.06 26.90 -7.88
N GLU A 7 1.37 27.77 -8.84
CA GLU A 7 1.43 29.24 -8.62
C GLU A 7 0.08 29.86 -8.19
N ASN A 8 -1.04 29.18 -8.45
CA ASN A 8 -2.39 29.61 -8.04
C ASN A 8 -2.88 28.96 -6.73
N GLY A 9 -1.97 28.40 -5.91
CA GLY A 9 -2.30 27.85 -4.59
C GLY A 9 -2.83 26.42 -4.61
N ALA A 10 -2.58 25.65 -5.68
CA ALA A 10 -2.83 24.22 -5.66
C ALA A 10 -1.94 23.52 -4.62
N ASN A 11 -2.49 22.52 -3.93
CA ASN A 11 -1.74 21.71 -2.97
C ASN A 11 -0.72 20.84 -3.72
N VAL A 12 0.58 21.06 -3.45
CA VAL A 12 1.69 20.29 -4.06
C VAL A 12 1.65 18.81 -3.68
N ASN A 13 1.04 18.48 -2.55
CA ASN A 13 0.87 17.12 -2.02
C ASN A 13 -0.60 16.67 -2.13
N ALA A 14 -1.35 17.16 -3.12
CA ALA A 14 -2.67 16.61 -3.40
C ALA A 14 -2.54 15.12 -3.74
N MET A 15 -3.48 14.30 -3.27
CA MET A 15 -3.52 12.87 -3.52
C MET A 15 -4.76 12.52 -4.33
N ASP A 16 -4.64 11.58 -5.26
CA ASP A 16 -5.80 10.98 -5.92
C ASP A 16 -6.38 9.81 -5.09
N ASN A 17 -7.17 8.94 -5.71
CA ASN A 17 -7.79 7.78 -5.05
C ASN A 17 -6.82 6.63 -4.76
N GLU A 18 -5.60 6.68 -5.28
CA GLU A 18 -4.53 5.70 -5.06
C GLU A 18 -3.37 6.32 -4.26
N ASP A 19 -3.65 7.43 -3.56
CA ASP A 19 -2.67 8.21 -2.80
C ASP A 19 -1.48 8.71 -3.65
N TRP A 20 -1.64 8.82 -4.97
CA TRP A 20 -0.60 9.38 -5.82
C TRP A 20 -0.52 10.89 -5.65
N THR A 21 0.69 11.35 -5.33
CA THR A 21 1.01 12.79 -5.33
C THR A 21 1.49 13.24 -6.71
N PRO A 22 1.44 14.56 -7.02
CA PRO A 22 2.07 15.11 -8.21
C PRO A 22 3.53 14.69 -8.39
N LEU A 23 4.24 14.42 -7.29
CA LEU A 23 5.63 13.98 -7.34
C LEU A 23 5.75 12.51 -7.78
N HIS A 24 4.85 11.62 -7.37
CA HIS A 24 4.79 10.25 -7.91
C HIS A 24 4.61 10.27 -9.43
N ALA A 25 3.62 11.03 -9.91
CA ALA A 25 3.34 11.14 -11.35
C ALA A 25 4.53 11.71 -12.13
N ALA A 26 5.20 12.74 -11.60
CA ALA A 26 6.39 13.32 -12.22
C ALA A 26 7.57 12.35 -12.26
N ALA A 27 7.78 11.58 -11.19
CA ALA A 27 8.84 10.59 -11.06
C ALA A 27 8.66 9.41 -12.03
N THR A 28 7.46 8.83 -12.10
CA THR A 28 7.13 7.76 -13.05
C THR A 28 7.26 8.21 -14.51
N CYS A 29 6.95 9.47 -14.81
CA CYS A 29 7.14 10.01 -16.15
C CYS A 29 8.60 10.37 -16.48
N GLY A 30 9.53 10.19 -15.54
CA GLY A 30 10.94 10.59 -15.67
C GLY A 30 11.16 12.07 -15.92
N ASN A 31 10.23 12.93 -15.45
CA ASN A 31 10.28 14.36 -15.70
C ASN A 31 11.06 15.07 -14.59
N LYS A 32 12.40 15.00 -14.67
CA LYS A 32 13.31 15.65 -13.73
C LYS A 32 13.03 17.13 -13.47
N GLU A 33 12.69 17.89 -14.52
CA GLU A 33 12.41 19.32 -14.39
C GLU A 33 11.17 19.55 -13.52
N LEU A 34 10.10 18.81 -13.80
CA LEU A 34 8.87 18.86 -13.00
C LEU A 34 9.11 18.39 -11.55
N CYS A 35 9.88 17.32 -11.35
CA CYS A 35 10.28 16.87 -10.01
C CYS A 35 11.02 17.99 -9.26
N GLY A 36 11.99 18.65 -9.89
CA GLY A 36 12.72 19.76 -9.29
C GLY A 36 11.82 20.94 -8.90
N MET A 37 10.84 21.27 -9.74
CA MET A 37 9.85 22.31 -9.43
C MET A 37 8.98 21.94 -8.22
N LEU A 38 8.46 20.71 -8.18
CA LEU A 38 7.65 20.20 -7.08
C LEU A 38 8.42 20.19 -5.75
N ILE A 39 9.68 19.72 -5.78
CA ILE A 39 10.56 19.71 -4.61
C ILE A 39 10.80 21.13 -4.08
N ASN A 40 11.02 22.10 -4.98
CA ASN A 40 11.16 23.52 -4.60
C ASN A 40 9.88 24.09 -3.99
N TRP A 41 8.72 23.57 -4.36
CA TRP A 41 7.44 23.88 -3.71
C TRP A 41 7.14 23.03 -2.48
N ASN A 42 8.16 22.38 -1.93
CA ASN A 42 8.08 21.61 -0.70
C ASN A 42 7.18 20.36 -0.82
N ALA A 43 7.18 19.74 -2.00
CA ALA A 43 6.63 18.40 -2.17
C ALA A 43 7.24 17.43 -1.15
N ASP A 44 6.38 16.54 -0.64
CA ASP A 44 6.79 15.46 0.23
C ASP A 44 7.48 14.37 -0.61
N LEU A 45 8.75 14.11 -0.28
CA LEU A 45 9.58 13.10 -0.94
C LEU A 45 9.26 11.69 -0.43
N LEU A 46 8.63 11.58 0.74
CA LEU A 46 8.42 10.33 1.47
C LEU A 46 6.95 9.93 1.52
N ALA A 47 6.09 10.63 0.76
CA ALA A 47 4.70 10.25 0.60
C ALA A 47 4.62 8.82 0.02
N LEU A 48 3.77 7.98 0.58
CA LEU A 48 3.50 6.64 0.08
C LEU A 48 2.21 6.66 -0.72
N ASN A 49 2.20 5.96 -1.86
CA ASN A 49 0.96 5.59 -2.53
C ASN A 49 0.31 4.35 -1.87
N VAL A 50 -0.84 3.91 -2.36
CA VAL A 50 -1.53 2.71 -1.85
C VAL A 50 -0.72 1.41 -1.94
N ASP A 51 0.25 1.34 -2.85
CA ASP A 51 1.15 0.19 -3.00
C ASP A 51 2.35 0.24 -2.02
N GLY A 52 2.49 1.32 -1.25
CA GLY A 52 3.61 1.54 -0.33
C GLY A 52 4.89 2.03 -1.03
N ASN A 53 4.78 2.53 -2.26
CA ASN A 53 5.90 3.11 -3.00
C ASN A 53 6.01 4.62 -2.73
N MET A 54 7.23 5.09 -2.56
CA MET A 54 7.55 6.53 -2.59
C MET A 54 7.82 6.97 -4.04
N PRO A 55 7.81 8.28 -4.35
CA PRO A 55 8.12 8.77 -5.68
C PRO A 55 9.47 8.28 -6.22
N TYR A 56 10.47 8.09 -5.35
CA TYR A 56 11.79 7.60 -5.78
C TYR A 56 11.78 6.13 -6.20
N ASP A 57 10.90 5.30 -5.63
CA ASP A 57 10.76 3.86 -5.98
C ASP A 57 10.20 3.67 -7.40
N LEU A 58 9.49 4.68 -7.91
CA LEU A 58 8.81 4.65 -9.21
C LEU A 58 9.63 5.28 -10.35
N CYS A 59 10.87 5.67 -10.09
CA CYS A 59 11.71 6.32 -11.08
C CYS A 59 12.21 5.31 -12.13
N ASP A 60 11.79 5.50 -13.39
CA ASP A 60 12.26 4.69 -14.51
C ASP A 60 13.63 5.13 -15.05
N ASP A 61 14.05 6.36 -14.75
CA ASP A 61 15.30 6.95 -15.23
C ASP A 61 16.25 7.35 -14.09
N ASN A 62 17.54 7.25 -14.38
CA ASN A 62 18.60 7.48 -13.40
C ASN A 62 18.78 8.98 -13.06
N ASP A 63 18.38 9.90 -13.95
CA ASP A 63 18.57 11.33 -13.74
C ASP A 63 17.57 11.90 -12.72
N THR A 64 16.33 11.40 -12.75
CA THR A 64 15.27 11.70 -11.77
C THR A 64 15.56 11.00 -10.44
N LEU A 65 16.02 9.74 -10.47
CA LEU A 65 16.43 9.02 -9.27
C LEU A 65 17.53 9.78 -8.50
N ILE A 66 18.62 10.16 -9.18
CA ILE A 66 19.72 10.93 -8.56
C ILE A 66 19.22 12.25 -7.96
N LEU A 67 18.27 12.93 -8.61
CA LEU A 67 17.69 14.17 -8.09
C LEU A 67 17.00 13.92 -6.75
N LEU A 68 16.11 12.92 -6.68
CA LEU A 68 15.36 12.61 -5.46
C LEU A 68 16.29 12.14 -4.35
N GLU A 69 17.24 11.24 -4.63
CA GLU A 69 18.25 10.79 -3.67
C GLU A 69 19.06 11.96 -3.11
N THR A 70 19.50 12.87 -3.98
CA THR A 70 20.28 14.05 -3.57
C THR A 70 19.46 14.98 -2.67
N GLU A 71 18.18 15.19 -2.99
CA GLU A 71 17.30 16.05 -2.19
C GLU A 71 16.92 15.41 -0.85
N MET A 72 16.69 14.11 -0.80
CA MET A 72 16.52 13.35 0.44
C MET A 72 17.77 13.46 1.33
N ALA A 73 18.96 13.29 0.74
CA ALA A 73 20.23 13.43 1.47
C ALA A 73 20.43 14.87 2.01
N LYS A 74 20.09 15.90 1.23
CA LYS A 74 20.13 17.31 1.69
C LYS A 74 19.17 17.56 2.86
N ARG A 75 18.01 16.90 2.86
CA ARG A 75 17.03 16.96 3.95
C ARG A 75 17.39 16.04 5.13
N HIS A 76 18.54 15.36 5.08
CA HIS A 76 19.03 14.42 6.09
C HIS A 76 18.06 13.27 6.36
N VAL A 77 17.32 12.84 5.34
CA VAL A 77 16.45 11.66 5.43
C VAL A 77 17.33 10.43 5.65
N THR A 78 17.06 9.68 6.72
CA THR A 78 17.76 8.44 7.03
C THR A 78 16.97 7.23 6.53
N GLN A 79 17.66 6.11 6.32
CA GLN A 79 16.99 4.84 5.99
C GLN A 79 16.01 4.42 7.10
N GLU A 80 16.37 4.66 8.37
CA GLU A 80 15.49 4.39 9.51
C GLU A 80 14.17 5.16 9.42
N GLN A 81 14.20 6.44 9.00
CA GLN A 81 12.98 7.23 8.80
C GLN A 81 12.14 6.69 7.64
N ILE A 82 12.77 6.26 6.55
CA ILE A 82 12.07 5.63 5.41
C ILE A 82 11.37 4.35 5.86
N ASP A 83 12.08 3.51 6.62
CA ASP A 83 11.57 2.24 7.13
C ASP A 83 10.40 2.47 8.11
N GLU A 84 10.51 3.46 9.00
CA GLU A 84 9.43 3.85 9.91
C GLU A 84 8.17 4.31 9.16
N ILE A 85 8.34 5.14 8.13
CA ILE A 85 7.22 5.63 7.31
C ILE A 85 6.55 4.46 6.57
N ARG A 86 7.33 3.53 6.00
CA ARG A 86 6.79 2.35 5.30
C ARG A 86 5.99 1.41 6.20
N LEU A 87 6.36 1.31 7.48
CA LEU A 87 5.63 0.49 8.45
C LEU A 87 4.40 1.18 9.04
N GLN A 88 4.27 2.50 8.86
CA GLN A 88 3.21 3.28 9.49
C GLN A 88 1.78 2.86 9.05
N PRO A 89 1.49 2.64 7.74
CA PRO A 89 0.17 2.19 7.30
C PRO A 89 -0.28 0.87 7.95
N GLU A 90 0.62 -0.10 8.05
CA GLU A 90 0.35 -1.38 8.70
C GLU A 90 0.05 -1.19 10.20
N ARG A 91 0.85 -0.37 10.89
CA ARG A 91 0.66 -0.05 12.31
C ARG A 91 -0.68 0.65 12.56
N ASP A 92 -1.05 1.59 11.69
CA ASP A 92 -2.30 2.33 11.79
C ASP A 92 -3.51 1.42 11.57
N MET A 93 -3.44 0.54 10.57
CA MET A 93 -4.47 -0.48 10.35
C MET A 93 -4.59 -1.42 11.55
N LEU A 94 -3.47 -1.91 12.08
CA LEU A 94 -3.46 -2.77 13.26
C LEU A 94 -4.07 -2.06 14.49
N ALA A 95 -3.76 -0.77 14.69
CA ALA A 95 -4.34 0.02 15.77
C ALA A 95 -5.85 0.23 15.60
N ASP A 96 -6.32 0.48 14.38
CA ASP A 96 -7.75 0.59 14.08
C ASP A 96 -8.50 -0.73 14.33
N LEU A 97 -7.95 -1.86 13.85
CA LEU A 97 -8.54 -3.18 14.07
C LEU A 97 -8.62 -3.53 15.55
N ASN A 98 -7.58 -3.24 16.33
CA ASN A 98 -7.61 -3.41 17.78
C ASN A 98 -8.74 -2.60 18.43
N ARG A 99 -8.92 -1.35 18.01
CA ARG A 99 -9.99 -0.48 18.51
C ARG A 99 -11.39 -1.03 18.16
N ARG A 100 -11.60 -1.44 16.92
CA ARG A 100 -12.87 -1.99 16.42
C ARG A 100 -13.22 -3.32 17.07
N LEU A 101 -12.23 -4.21 17.24
CA LEU A 101 -12.43 -5.46 17.96
C LEU A 101 -12.80 -5.23 19.43
N ALA A 102 -12.18 -4.23 20.09
CA ALA A 102 -12.54 -3.83 21.45
C ALA A 102 -13.95 -3.21 21.55
N ALA A 103 -14.44 -2.58 20.47
CA ALA A 103 -15.81 -2.08 20.37
C ALA A 103 -16.84 -3.20 20.09
N GLY A 104 -16.39 -4.40 19.74
CA GLY A 104 -17.25 -5.54 19.40
C GLY A 104 -17.71 -5.54 17.94
N ASP A 105 -17.03 -4.83 17.05
CA ASP A 105 -17.32 -4.85 15.61
C ASP A 105 -17.10 -6.25 15.02
N ASP A 106 -17.98 -6.68 14.12
CA ASP A 106 -17.74 -7.84 13.29
C ASP A 106 -16.81 -7.46 12.14
N LEU A 107 -15.53 -7.75 12.33
CA LEU A 107 -14.48 -7.48 11.36
C LEU A 107 -14.44 -8.49 10.20
N GLN A 108 -15.28 -9.54 10.20
CA GLN A 108 -15.43 -10.41 9.03
C GLN A 108 -16.51 -9.93 8.07
N ALA A 109 -17.29 -8.91 8.45
CA ALA A 109 -18.20 -8.24 7.56
C ALA A 109 -17.43 -7.53 6.43
N LEU A 110 -17.94 -7.64 5.20
CA LEU A 110 -17.40 -6.96 4.05
C LEU A 110 -17.76 -5.47 4.11
N ASP A 111 -16.80 -4.62 3.75
CA ASP A 111 -17.00 -3.18 3.63
C ASP A 111 -17.76 -2.79 2.34
N SER A 112 -17.84 -1.49 2.04
CA SER A 112 -18.50 -1.00 0.82
C SER A 112 -17.80 -1.38 -0.49
N GLN A 113 -16.53 -1.78 -0.43
CA GLN A 113 -15.78 -2.31 -1.57
C GLN A 113 -15.85 -3.84 -1.63
N GLY A 114 -16.58 -4.46 -0.71
CA GLY A 114 -16.77 -5.90 -0.68
C GLY A 114 -15.58 -6.65 -0.10
N ALA A 115 -14.72 -6.00 0.68
CA ALA A 115 -13.54 -6.59 1.28
C ALA A 115 -13.66 -6.61 2.82
N ALA A 116 -13.15 -7.69 3.43
CA ALA A 116 -12.84 -7.71 4.86
C ALA A 116 -11.37 -7.32 5.10
N PRO A 117 -10.97 -6.89 6.32
CA PRO A 117 -9.60 -6.49 6.65
C PRO A 117 -8.52 -7.52 6.28
N ILE A 118 -8.84 -8.81 6.32
CA ILE A 118 -7.89 -9.86 5.92
C ILE A 118 -7.54 -9.80 4.43
N HIS A 119 -8.48 -9.39 3.56
CA HIS A 119 -8.22 -9.19 2.13
C HIS A 119 -7.30 -8.01 1.91
N ILE A 120 -7.56 -6.89 2.60
CA ILE A 120 -6.74 -5.67 2.53
C ILE A 120 -5.31 -5.97 3.02
N ALA A 121 -5.16 -6.71 4.11
CA ALA A 121 -3.84 -7.12 4.60
C ALA A 121 -3.07 -7.95 3.56
N CYS A 122 -3.77 -8.81 2.83
CA CYS A 122 -3.18 -9.61 1.76
C CYS A 122 -2.88 -8.82 0.48
N SER A 123 -3.63 -7.76 0.17
CA SER A 123 -3.35 -6.90 -0.99
C SER A 123 -2.22 -5.91 -0.74
N CYS A 124 -2.05 -5.45 0.52
CA CYS A 124 -1.03 -4.48 0.88
C CYS A 124 0.27 -5.10 1.44
N GLY A 125 0.33 -6.42 1.60
CA GLY A 125 1.52 -7.09 2.15
C GLY A 125 1.71 -6.90 3.66
N PHE A 126 0.64 -6.58 4.40
CA PHE A 126 0.69 -6.34 5.85
C PHE A 126 0.68 -7.66 6.65
N VAL A 127 1.87 -8.20 6.86
CA VAL A 127 2.12 -9.48 7.54
C VAL A 127 1.63 -9.49 8.98
N ASP A 128 1.88 -8.44 9.76
CA ASP A 128 1.51 -8.35 11.17
C ASP A 128 0.00 -8.20 11.32
N VAL A 129 -0.66 -7.48 10.42
CA VAL A 129 -2.13 -7.41 10.37
C VAL A 129 -2.73 -8.77 10.02
N ALA A 130 -2.23 -9.45 8.99
CA ALA A 130 -2.70 -10.78 8.63
C ALA A 130 -2.53 -11.77 9.80
N ARG A 131 -1.38 -11.71 10.49
CA ARG A 131 -1.08 -12.54 11.66
C ARG A 131 -2.02 -12.27 12.81
N PHE A 132 -2.28 -11.00 13.12
CA PHE A 132 -3.21 -10.59 14.15
C PHE A 132 -4.62 -11.14 13.90
N LEU A 133 -5.15 -10.96 12.68
CA LEU A 133 -6.49 -11.43 12.31
C LEU A 133 -6.62 -12.95 12.45
N LEU A 134 -5.65 -13.71 11.93
CA LEU A 134 -5.67 -15.18 12.01
C LEU A 134 -5.55 -15.70 13.45
N GLN A 135 -4.73 -15.06 14.29
CA GLN A 135 -4.66 -15.38 15.72
C GLN A 135 -5.99 -15.14 16.45
N HIS A 136 -6.79 -14.21 15.96
CA HIS A 136 -8.13 -13.90 16.46
C HIS A 136 -9.25 -14.69 15.77
N ARG A 137 -8.92 -15.84 15.16
CA ARG A 137 -9.87 -16.83 14.63
C ARG A 137 -10.71 -16.33 13.44
N PHE A 138 -10.17 -15.38 12.67
CA PHE A 138 -10.77 -15.00 11.40
C PHE A 138 -10.64 -16.16 10.42
N ASP A 139 -11.66 -16.33 9.58
CA ASP A 139 -11.65 -17.38 8.56
C ASP A 139 -10.60 -17.07 7.48
N PRO A 140 -9.54 -17.89 7.34
CA PRO A 140 -8.55 -17.72 6.27
C PRO A 140 -9.14 -17.96 4.87
N ASN A 141 -10.33 -18.55 4.79
CA ASN A 141 -11.06 -18.84 3.56
C ASN A 141 -12.30 -17.95 3.38
N LEU A 142 -12.36 -16.81 4.07
CA LEU A 142 -13.44 -15.84 3.90
C LEU A 142 -13.43 -15.32 2.45
N PRO A 143 -14.48 -15.53 1.64
CA PRO A 143 -14.53 -14.94 0.31
C PRO A 143 -14.90 -13.45 0.36
N ASP A 144 -14.29 -12.65 -0.50
CA ASP A 144 -14.73 -11.29 -0.78
C ASP A 144 -16.00 -11.26 -1.66
N GLN A 145 -16.45 -10.07 -2.04
CA GLN A 145 -17.65 -9.90 -2.87
C GLN A 145 -17.58 -10.60 -4.24
N ASP A 146 -16.38 -10.82 -4.77
CA ASP A 146 -16.11 -11.45 -6.07
C ASP A 146 -15.75 -12.94 -5.92
N GLY A 147 -15.64 -13.41 -4.67
CA GLY A 147 -15.28 -14.78 -4.33
C GLY A 147 -13.78 -15.05 -4.35
N TRP A 148 -12.95 -14.01 -4.31
CA TRP A 148 -11.53 -14.17 -4.04
C TRP A 148 -11.32 -14.49 -2.57
N LEU A 149 -10.39 -15.40 -2.32
CA LEU A 149 -9.95 -15.69 -0.95
C LEU A 149 -8.68 -14.88 -0.64
N PRO A 150 -8.37 -14.63 0.64
CA PRO A 150 -7.14 -13.96 1.06
C PRO A 150 -5.88 -14.56 0.41
N ILE A 151 -5.84 -15.89 0.24
CA ILE A 151 -4.71 -16.58 -0.38
C ILE A 151 -4.57 -16.30 -1.89
N HIS A 152 -5.68 -16.15 -2.62
CA HIS A 152 -5.63 -15.78 -4.04
C HIS A 152 -4.96 -14.41 -4.22
N ILE A 153 -5.33 -13.45 -3.35
CA ILE A 153 -4.76 -12.10 -3.34
C ILE A 153 -3.27 -12.16 -2.96
N ALA A 154 -2.92 -12.82 -1.86
CA ALA A 154 -1.53 -12.88 -1.42
C ALA A 154 -0.60 -13.52 -2.46
N VAL A 155 -1.07 -14.53 -3.21
CA VAL A 155 -0.31 -15.14 -4.30
C VAL A 155 -0.22 -14.21 -5.52
N SER A 156 -1.30 -13.54 -5.93
CA SER A 156 -1.27 -12.66 -7.10
C SER A 156 -0.28 -11.50 -6.94
N TRP A 157 -0.08 -11.03 -5.71
CA TRP A 157 0.88 -9.97 -5.36
C TRP A 157 2.26 -10.49 -4.94
N GLY A 158 2.45 -11.81 -4.83
CA GLY A 158 3.73 -12.43 -4.53
C GLY A 158 4.19 -12.35 -3.07
N TYR A 159 3.27 -12.08 -2.12
CA TYR A 159 3.59 -11.97 -0.69
C TYR A 159 3.75 -13.32 -0.02
N LEU A 160 4.90 -13.97 -0.26
CA LEU A 160 5.19 -15.34 0.19
C LEU A 160 5.01 -15.56 1.70
N GLU A 161 5.38 -14.59 2.54
CA GLU A 161 5.23 -14.73 3.99
C GLU A 161 3.75 -14.79 4.41
N ILE A 162 2.89 -13.98 3.79
CA ILE A 162 1.44 -14.01 4.03
C ILE A 162 0.86 -15.34 3.54
N VAL A 163 1.29 -15.84 2.37
CA VAL A 163 0.85 -17.14 1.86
C VAL A 163 1.19 -18.26 2.85
N GLN A 164 2.44 -18.31 3.34
CA GLN A 164 2.84 -19.30 4.34
C GLN A 164 2.02 -19.21 5.62
N LEU A 165 1.75 -17.97 6.05
CA LEU A 165 0.93 -17.72 7.22
C LEU A 165 -0.51 -18.22 7.02
N LEU A 166 -1.18 -17.86 5.93
CA LEU A 166 -2.53 -18.31 5.60
C LEU A 166 -2.64 -19.84 5.56
N VAL A 167 -1.69 -20.51 4.90
CA VAL A 167 -1.64 -21.98 4.83
C VAL A 167 -1.49 -22.60 6.22
N SER A 168 -0.66 -22.01 7.09
CA SER A 168 -0.48 -22.50 8.47
C SER A 168 -1.76 -22.41 9.32
N TYR A 169 -2.70 -21.53 8.95
CA TYR A 169 -4.01 -21.39 9.58
C TYR A 169 -5.14 -22.12 8.84
N GLY A 170 -4.83 -22.87 7.78
CA GLY A 170 -5.79 -23.72 7.07
C GLY A 170 -6.46 -23.08 5.85
N ALA A 171 -5.80 -22.11 5.20
CA ALA A 171 -6.24 -21.64 3.88
C ALA A 171 -6.24 -22.77 2.85
N ASP A 172 -7.29 -22.83 2.04
CA ASP A 172 -7.47 -23.82 0.97
C ASP A 172 -6.70 -23.38 -0.28
N MET A 173 -5.61 -24.09 -0.58
CA MET A 173 -4.79 -23.84 -1.76
C MET A 173 -5.40 -24.38 -3.06
N GLU A 174 -6.44 -25.20 -2.97
CA GLU A 174 -7.15 -25.78 -4.11
C GLU A 174 -8.47 -25.08 -4.39
N ALA A 175 -8.80 -24.06 -3.59
CA ALA A 175 -9.98 -23.24 -3.79
C ALA A 175 -9.96 -22.56 -5.17
N THR A 176 -11.16 -22.31 -5.68
CA THR A 176 -11.35 -21.55 -6.92
C THR A 176 -12.22 -20.33 -6.70
N THR A 177 -11.89 -19.25 -7.37
CA THR A 177 -12.72 -18.04 -7.41
C THR A 177 -14.02 -18.29 -8.19
N ARG A 178 -14.97 -17.33 -8.18
CA ARG A 178 -16.18 -17.43 -9.01
C ARG A 178 -15.91 -17.49 -10.52
N SER A 179 -14.76 -16.98 -10.96
CA SER A 179 -14.29 -17.07 -12.35
C SER A 179 -13.58 -18.40 -12.67
N GLY A 180 -13.42 -19.28 -11.68
CA GLY A 180 -12.77 -20.59 -11.83
C GLY A 180 -11.24 -20.54 -11.80
N GLN A 181 -10.65 -19.44 -11.35
CA GLN A 181 -9.21 -19.32 -11.15
C GLN A 181 -8.80 -20.07 -9.89
N THR A 182 -7.71 -20.83 -9.94
CA THR A 182 -7.11 -21.47 -8.77
C THR A 182 -6.15 -20.50 -8.10
N VAL A 183 -5.70 -20.82 -6.89
CA VAL A 183 -4.70 -20.02 -6.16
C VAL A 183 -3.39 -19.82 -6.94
N TYR A 184 -3.07 -20.71 -7.89
CA TYR A 184 -1.81 -20.69 -8.64
C TYR A 184 -1.96 -20.23 -10.11
N SER A 185 -3.17 -19.83 -10.56
CA SER A 185 -3.46 -19.46 -11.96
C SER A 185 -3.52 -17.96 -12.20
#